data_AF-A0A2V8NMW0-F1
#
_entry.id   AF-A0A2V8NMW0-F1
#
_cell.length_a   1.000
_cell.length_b   1.000
_cell.length_c   1.000
_cell.angle_alpha   90.00
_cell.angle_beta   90.00
_cell.angle_gamma   90.00
#
_symmetry.space_group_name_H-M   'P 1'
#
loop_
_entity.id
_entity.type
_entity.pdbx_description
1 polymer ?
#
loop_
_entity_poly.entity_id
_entity_poly.type
_entity_poly.pdbx_seq_one_letter_code
_entity_poly.pdbx_strand_id
1 'polypeptide(L)' 'MYGKDTVISRKGRFTFVHLDRPSAELVQARTENFDPEEFFKCGCPVCRLTKEGGVVLFDDSAYDDEEILLE' A
#
# COMPACT_ATOMS: atom_id res chain seq x y z
N MET A 1 7.10 8.27 -11.28
CA MET A 1 5.80 8.74 -10.71
C MET A 1 4.78 7.64 -10.97
N TYR A 2 3.85 7.40 -10.04
CA TYR A 2 3.07 6.15 -9.92
C TYR A 2 2.04 5.86 -11.03
N GLY A 3 1.90 6.73 -12.05
CA GLY A 3 0.92 6.57 -13.14
C GLY A 3 -0.17 7.64 -13.08
N LYS A 4 -0.99 7.74 -14.14
CA LYS A 4 -2.07 8.76 -14.23
C LYS A 4 -3.31 8.41 -13.41
N ASP A 5 -3.50 7.12 -13.15
CA ASP A 5 -4.72 6.54 -12.59
C ASP A 5 -4.62 6.25 -11.09
N THR A 6 -3.55 6.72 -10.46
CA THR A 6 -3.31 6.49 -9.04
C THR A 6 -4.13 7.42 -8.18
N VAL A 7 -4.71 6.88 -7.12
CA VAL A 7 -5.37 7.67 -6.09
C VAL A 7 -4.40 7.82 -4.91
N ILE A 8 -4.26 9.04 -4.40
CA ILE A 8 -3.42 9.32 -3.23
C ILE A 8 -4.33 9.74 -2.08
N SER A 9 -4.22 9.06 -0.94
CA SER A 9 -4.88 9.45 0.30
C SER A 9 -3.87 9.58 1.44
N ARG A 10 -4.28 10.16 2.58
CA ARG A 10 -3.39 10.42 3.71
C ARG A 10 -4.10 10.22 5.04
N LYS A 11 -3.39 9.63 6.02
CA LYS A 11 -3.79 9.58 7.43
C LYS A 11 -2.57 9.82 8.32
N GLY A 12 -2.59 10.91 9.08
CA GLY A 12 -1.44 11.32 9.91
C GLY A 12 -0.17 11.49 9.06
N ARG A 13 0.89 10.75 9.40
CA ARG A 13 2.16 10.76 8.67
C ARG A 13 2.22 9.84 7.47
N PHE A 14 1.20 9.01 7.24
CA PHE A 14 1.20 7.99 6.20
C PHE A 14 0.52 8.51 4.93
N THR A 15 1.21 8.36 3.80
CA THR A 15 0.69 8.58 2.45
C THR A 15 0.39 7.23 1.83
N PHE A 16 -0.84 7.05 1.38
CA PHE A 16 -1.27 5.85 0.69
C PHE A 16 -1.34 6.13 -0.79
N VAL A 17 -0.66 5.30 -1.57
CA VAL A 17 -0.66 5.35 -3.02
C VAL A 17 -1.41 4.11 -3.49
N HIS A 18 -2.60 4.32 -4.05
CA HIS A 18 -3.44 3.24 -4.54
C HIS A 18 -3.32 3.19 -6.06
N LEU A 19 -2.85 2.06 -6.58
CA LEU A 19 -2.68 1.81 -8.01
C LEU A 19 -3.99 1.28 -8.62
N ASP A 20 -4.06 1.24 -9.95
CA ASP A 20 -5.12 0.57 -10.73
C ASP A 20 -6.56 1.00 -10.48
N ARG A 21 -6.78 2.32 -10.27
CA ARG A 21 -8.13 2.90 -10.13
C ARG A 21 -8.97 2.20 -9.06
N PRO A 22 -8.56 2.23 -7.78
CA PRO A 22 -9.35 1.64 -6.71
C PRO A 22 -10.75 2.29 -6.64
N SER A 23 -11.73 1.56 -6.10
CA SER A 23 -13.02 2.17 -5.77
C SER A 23 -12.87 3.19 -4.63
N ALA A 24 -13.75 4.19 -4.60
CA ALA A 24 -13.75 5.19 -3.54
C ALA A 24 -13.97 4.57 -2.15
N GLU A 25 -14.85 3.57 -2.04
CA GLU A 25 -15.09 2.83 -0.80
C GLU A 25 -13.84 2.09 -0.32
N LEU A 26 -13.06 1.50 -1.23
CA LEU A 26 -11.83 0.79 -0.87
C LEU A 26 -10.74 1.76 -0.38
N VAL A 27 -10.57 2.89 -1.06
CA VAL A 27 -9.66 3.96 -0.62
C VAL A 27 -10.04 4.46 0.77
N GLN A 28 -11.34 4.67 1.00
CA GLN A 28 -11.86 5.12 2.28
C GLN A 28 -11.58 4.06 3.38
N ALA A 29 -11.97 2.81 3.15
CA ALA A 29 -11.76 1.73 4.10
C ALA A 29 -10.27 1.55 4.47
N ARG A 30 -9.37 1.55 3.47
CA ARG A 30 -7.92 1.47 3.68
C ARG A 30 -7.37 2.63 4.48
N THR A 31 -7.90 3.84 4.26
CA THR A 31 -7.41 5.04 4.93
C THR A 31 -7.95 5.11 6.36
N GLU A 32 -9.27 5.01 6.54
CA GLU A 32 -9.93 5.19 7.83
C GLU A 32 -9.60 4.08 8.82
N ASN A 33 -9.51 2.83 8.36
CA ASN A 33 -9.23 1.68 9.23
C ASN A 33 -7.73 1.41 9.40
N PHE A 34 -6.84 2.24 8.83
CA PHE A 34 -5.40 2.02 8.94
C PHE A 34 -4.92 2.18 10.39
N ASP A 35 -4.33 1.12 10.94
CA ASP A 35 -3.55 1.13 12.18
C ASP A 35 -2.11 0.69 11.88
N PRO A 36 -1.10 1.55 12.08
CA PRO A 36 0.29 1.20 11.82
C PRO A 36 0.88 0.15 12.77
N GLU A 37 0.31 -0.07 13.95
CA GLU A 37 0.77 -1.14 14.85
C GLU A 37 0.26 -2.51 14.40
N GLU A 38 -0.94 -2.56 13.82
CA GLU A 38 -1.49 -3.80 13.24
C GLU A 38 -0.95 -4.08 11.84
N PHE A 39 -0.79 -3.05 11.01
CA PHE A 39 -0.36 -3.18 9.62
C PHE A 39 1.11 -3.57 9.49
N PHE A 40 2.00 -2.98 10.30
CA PHE A 40 3.42 -3.28 10.28
C PHE A 40 3.77 -4.34 11.33
N LYS A 41 3.84 -5.60 10.92
CA LYS A 41 4.20 -6.71 11.82
C LYS A 41 5.57 -6.50 12.47
N CYS A 42 5.61 -6.60 13.80
CA CYS A 42 6.82 -6.49 14.60
C CYS A 42 7.87 -7.53 14.16
N GLY A 43 9.10 -7.08 13.87
CA GLY A 43 10.25 -7.94 13.58
C GLY A 43 10.67 -8.01 12.10
N CYS A 44 9.89 -7.45 11.17
CA CYS A 44 10.30 -7.35 9.76
C CYS A 44 11.10 -6.06 9.51
N PRO A 45 12.38 -6.13 9.10
CA PRO A 45 13.20 -4.94 8.80
C PRO A 45 12.58 -4.04 7.72
N VAL A 46 11.94 -4.64 6.72
CA VAL A 46 11.23 -3.91 5.66
C VAL A 46 10.03 -3.19 6.22
N CYS A 47 9.21 -3.83 7.06
CA CYS A 47 8.08 -3.15 7.71
C CYS A 47 8.53 -1.96 8.56
N ARG A 48 9.69 -2.06 9.26
CA ARG A 48 10.25 -0.93 9.99
C ARG A 48 10.62 0.23 9.05
N LEU A 49 11.34 -0.05 7.97
CA LEU A 49 11.75 0.97 7.00
C LEU A 49 10.54 1.62 6.31
N THR A 50 9.55 0.82 5.89
CA THR A 50 8.31 1.32 5.28
C THR A 50 7.50 2.16 6.27
N LYS A 51 7.40 1.70 7.53
CA LYS A 51 6.76 2.47 8.61
C LYS A 51 7.46 3.80 8.76
N GLU A 52 8.78 3.83 8.91
CA GLU A 52 9.58 5.06 9.02
C GLU A 52 9.40 5.99 7.82
N GLY A 53 9.44 5.46 6.59
CA GLY A 53 9.26 6.23 5.35
C GLY A 53 7.85 6.80 5.16
N GLY A 54 6.84 6.19 5.76
CA GLY A 54 5.48 6.74 5.78
C GLY A 54 4.77 6.69 4.42
N VAL A 55 5.22 5.88 3.48
CA VAL A 55 4.56 5.66 2.18
C VAL A 55 4.14 4.20 2.09
N VAL A 56 2.87 3.96 1.82
CA VAL A 56 2.29 2.62 1.65
C VAL A 56 1.68 2.53 0.24
N LEU A 57 2.14 1.56 -0.55
CA LEU A 57 1.55 1.26 -1.85
C LEU A 57 0.51 0.15 -1.70
N PHE A 58 -0.65 0.36 -2.31
CA PHE A 58 -1.63 -0.67 -2.56
C PHE A 58 -1.66 -0.93 -4.05
N ASP A 59 -1.27 -2.14 -4.41
CA ASP A 59 -1.35 -2.66 -5.76
C ASP A 59 -2.40 -3.76 -5.76
N ASP A 60 -3.51 -3.51 -6.44
CA ASP A 60 -4.62 -4.45 -6.59
C ASP A 60 -4.53 -5.23 -7.89
N SER A 61 -3.46 -5.04 -8.67
CA SER A 61 -3.03 -6.09 -9.57
C SER A 61 -2.64 -7.27 -8.68
N ALA A 62 -3.59 -8.20 -8.53
CA ALA A 62 -3.23 -9.54 -8.14
C ALA A 62 -2.06 -9.90 -9.04
N TYR A 63 -0.97 -10.40 -8.44
CA TYR A 63 -0.09 -11.27 -9.18
C TYR A 63 -1.03 -12.36 -9.73
N ASP A 64 -1.48 -12.21 -10.97
CA ASP A 64 -2.05 -13.28 -11.77
C ASP A 64 -0.89 -14.25 -11.90
N ASP A 65 -0.74 -15.13 -10.90
CA ASP A 65 0.26 -16.19 -10.78
C ASP A 65 1.44 -16.06 -11.76
N GLU A 66 2.23 -14.98 -11.65
CA GLU A 66 3.46 -14.88 -12.45
C GLU A 66 4.42 -15.88 -11.81
N GLU A 67 4.37 -17.09 -12.35
CA GLU A 67 5.41 -18.10 -12.26
C GLU A 67 6.74 -17.39 -12.45
N ILE A 68 7.47 -17.19 -11.35
CA ILE A 68 8.80 -16.58 -11.38
C ILE A 68 9.71 -17.59 -12.08
N LEU A 69 9.73 -17.56 -13.41
CA LEU A 69 10.70 -18.28 -14.23
C LEU A 69 12.06 -17.63 -14.00
N LEU A 70 12.79 -18.15 -13.03
CA LEU A 70 14.22 -17.94 -12.90
C LEU A 70 14.90 -18.83 -13.96
N GLU A 71 15.21 -18.26 -15.12
CA GLU A 71 16.26 -18.78 -16.01
C GLU A 71 17.66 -18.33 -15.54
#